data_AF-A0AAU8LYV3-F1
#
_entry.id   AF-A0AAU8LYV3-F1
#
_cell.length_a   1.000
_cell.length_b   1.000
_cell.length_c   1.000
_cell.angle_alpha   90.00
_cell.angle_beta   90.00
_cell.angle_gamma   90.00
#
_symmetry.space_group_name_H-M   'P 1'
#
loop_
_entity.id
_entity.type
_entity.pdbx_description
1 polymer ?
#
loop_
_entity_poly.entity_id
_entity_poly.type
_entity_poly.pdbx_seq_one_letter_code
_entity_poly.pdbx_strand_id
1 'polypeptide(L)'
;MSEIACTATMSAEAIELNLDGNDISISLEGDIDFTNLVKHLTSLIERKSGIEMTWTERDEPTDKENVAKGVIDEILESFNQVIEEQFEEEDEEGEENDAPLFSRQR
;
A
#
# COMPACT_ATOMS: atom_id res chain seq x y z
N MET A 1 4.34 -0.21 -11.77
CA MET A 1 4.34 -0.78 -10.40
C MET A 1 3.35 -1.94 -10.30
N SER A 2 3.51 -2.86 -9.35
CA SER A 2 2.51 -3.93 -9.09
C SER A 2 1.63 -3.56 -7.91
N GLU A 3 0.38 -4.03 -7.89
CA GLU A 3 -0.56 -3.81 -6.78
C GLU A 3 -0.83 -5.12 -6.04
N ILE A 4 -0.88 -5.04 -4.71
CA ILE A 4 -1.19 -6.14 -3.82
C ILE A 4 -2.54 -5.90 -3.18
N ALA A 5 -3.44 -6.88 -3.27
CA ALA A 5 -4.70 -6.82 -2.57
C ALA A 5 -4.48 -7.04 -1.06
N CYS A 6 -5.03 -6.14 -0.26
CA CYS A 6 -5.19 -6.31 1.16
C CYS A 6 -6.66 -6.42 1.53
N THR A 7 -7.04 -7.47 2.25
CA THR A 7 -8.37 -7.54 2.86
C THR A 7 -8.26 -7.36 4.37
N ALA A 8 -8.95 -6.35 4.89
CA ALA A 8 -9.05 -6.10 6.32
C ALA A 8 -10.41 -6.55 6.84
N THR A 9 -10.41 -7.32 7.92
CA THR A 9 -11.62 -7.72 8.66
C THR A 9 -11.55 -7.16 10.06
N MET A 10 -12.57 -6.41 10.45
CA MET A 10 -12.65 -5.82 11.77
C MET A 10 -13.50 -6.69 12.71
N SER A 11 -12.97 -6.95 13.90
CA SER A 11 -13.67 -7.63 14.99
C SER A 11 -13.62 -6.77 16.25
N ALA A 12 -14.39 -7.16 17.27
CA ALA A 12 -14.48 -6.41 18.52
C ALA A 12 -13.13 -6.31 19.27
N GLU A 13 -12.22 -7.26 19.04
CA GLU A 13 -10.97 -7.40 19.79
C GLU A 13 -9.73 -7.15 18.92
N ALA A 14 -9.83 -7.26 17.60
CA ALA A 14 -8.69 -7.16 16.68
C ALA A 14 -9.10 -6.75 15.26
N ILE A 15 -8.12 -6.21 14.52
CA ILE A 15 -8.16 -6.07 13.06
C ILE A 15 -7.28 -7.17 12.46
N GLU A 16 -7.87 -7.98 11.57
CA GLU A 16 -7.17 -9.01 10.81
C GLU A 16 -6.91 -8.49 9.39
N LEU A 17 -5.64 -8.40 9.01
CA LEU A 17 -5.21 -8.00 7.67
C LEU A 17 -4.67 -9.22 6.94
N ASN A 18 -5.17 -9.49 5.74
CA ASN A 18 -4.53 -10.42 4.82
C ASN A 18 -3.80 -9.60 3.75
N LEU A 19 -2.46 -9.70 3.72
CA LEU A 19 -1.57 -8.98 2.82
C LEU A 19 -0.78 -10.00 2.00
N ASP A 20 -1.12 -10.16 0.71
CA ASP A 20 -0.46 -11.14 -0.18
C ASP A 20 -0.42 -12.57 0.42
N GLY A 21 -1.51 -12.98 1.07
CA GLY A 21 -1.59 -14.28 1.75
C GLY A 21 -0.88 -14.34 3.11
N ASN A 22 -0.42 -13.21 3.66
CA ASN A 22 0.10 -13.11 5.02
C ASN A 22 -0.97 -12.52 5.95
N ASP A 23 -1.37 -13.30 6.95
CA ASP A 23 -2.32 -12.86 7.97
C ASP A 23 -1.58 -12.10 9.08
N ILE A 24 -2.01 -10.86 9.33
CA ILE A 24 -1.50 -9.97 10.36
C ILE A 24 -2.66 -9.57 11.26
N SER A 25 -2.61 -10.01 12.52
CA SER A 25 -3.58 -9.63 13.55
C SER A 25 -3.06 -8.44 14.35
N ILE A 26 -3.91 -7.43 14.52
CA ILE A 26 -3.63 -6.22 15.30
C ILE A 26 -4.65 -6.16 16.44
N SER A 27 -4.19 -6.43 17.66
CA SER A 27 -5.04 -6.36 18.85
C SER A 27 -5.52 -4.92 19.07
N LEU A 28 -6.82 -4.77 19.28
CA LEU A 28 -7.44 -3.54 19.74
C LEU A 28 -7.36 -3.43 21.27
N GLU A 29 -7.27 -4.53 22.02
CA GLU A 29 -7.09 -4.48 23.48
C GLU A 29 -5.66 -4.08 23.86
N GLY A 30 -5.50 -2.98 24.60
CA GLY A 30 -4.20 -2.48 25.10
C GLY A 30 -3.46 -1.54 24.13
N ASP A 31 -2.12 -1.61 24.16
CA ASP A 31 -1.23 -0.95 23.19
C ASP A 31 -1.31 -1.66 21.84
N ILE A 32 -1.44 -0.90 20.76
CA ILE A 32 -1.54 -1.44 19.41
C ILE A 32 -0.13 -1.84 18.92
N ASP A 33 0.12 -3.15 18.76
CA ASP A 33 1.39 -3.66 18.23
C ASP A 33 1.39 -3.73 16.70
N PHE A 34 1.87 -2.66 16.07
CA PHE A 34 2.03 -2.57 14.62
C PHE A 34 3.31 -3.23 14.09
N THR A 35 4.14 -3.85 14.94
CA THR A 35 5.48 -4.33 14.55
C THR A 35 5.42 -5.27 13.36
N ASN A 36 4.45 -6.17 13.32
CA ASN A 36 4.30 -7.15 12.23
C ASN A 36 3.87 -6.47 10.93
N LEU A 37 2.94 -5.52 11.00
CA LEU A 37 2.51 -4.73 9.84
C LEU A 37 3.69 -3.96 9.25
N VAL A 38 4.43 -3.20 10.06
CA VAL A 38 5.57 -2.39 9.61
C VAL A 38 6.66 -3.25 8.95
N LYS A 39 6.98 -4.41 9.54
CA LYS A 39 7.96 -5.35 8.95
C LYS A 39 7.50 -5.85 7.58
N HIS A 40 6.21 -6.16 7.45
CA HIS A 40 5.66 -6.63 6.19
C HIS A 40 5.67 -5.53 5.13
N LEU A 41 5.18 -4.33 5.47
CA LEU A 41 5.20 -3.16 4.58
C LEU A 41 6.63 -2.85 4.10
N THR A 42 7.62 -2.85 5.00
CA THR A 42 9.03 -2.63 4.63
C THR A 42 9.51 -3.66 3.59
N SER A 43 9.07 -4.91 3.71
CA SER A 43 9.40 -5.97 2.73
C SER A 43 8.72 -5.76 1.38
N LEU A 44 7.57 -5.07 1.34
CA LEU A 44 6.86 -4.70 0.10
C LEU A 44 7.50 -3.50 -0.61
N ILE A 45 8.14 -2.58 0.14
CA ILE A 45 8.94 -1.50 -0.44
C ILE A 45 10.03 -2.06 -1.36
N GLU A 46 10.74 -3.10 -0.93
CA GLU A 46 11.77 -3.76 -1.75
C GLU A 46 11.22 -4.34 -3.06
N ARG A 47 9.91 -4.61 -3.12
CA ARG A 47 9.22 -5.16 -4.30
C ARG A 47 8.55 -4.09 -5.17
N LYS A 48 8.69 -2.80 -4.84
CA LYS A 48 8.02 -1.68 -5.53
C LYS A 48 6.53 -1.94 -5.76
N SER A 49 5.85 -2.46 -4.73
CA SER A 49 4.46 -2.89 -4.82
C SER A 49 3.57 -2.03 -3.92
N GLY A 50 2.56 -1.40 -4.51
CA GLY A 50 1.52 -0.67 -3.79
C GLY A 50 0.48 -1.63 -3.20
N ILE A 51 -0.37 -1.11 -2.32
CA ILE A 51 -1.42 -1.87 -1.63
C ILE A 51 -2.79 -1.29 -1.95
N GLU A 52 -3.70 -2.13 -2.41
CA GLU A 52 -5.12 -1.82 -2.53
C GLU A 52 -5.87 -2.44 -1.36
N MET A 53 -6.53 -1.62 -0.53
CA MET A 53 -7.21 -2.07 0.68
C MET A 53 -8.72 -2.23 0.47
N THR A 54 -9.26 -3.37 0.92
CA THR A 54 -10.71 -3.63 1.01
C THR A 54 -11.10 -4.00 2.43
N TRP A 55 -12.08 -3.28 2.99
CA TRP A 55 -12.63 -3.55 4.32
C TRP A 55 -13.85 -4.46 4.26
N THR A 56 -13.90 -5.43 5.18
CA THR A 56 -15.12 -6.17 5.54
C THR A 56 -15.66 -5.57 6.83
N GLU A 57 -16.74 -4.81 6.71
CA GLU A 57 -17.35 -4.07 7.81
C GLU A 57 -18.40 -4.90 8.56
N ARG A 58 -18.62 -4.56 9.83
CA ARG A 58 -19.77 -5.03 10.61
C ARG A 58 -20.86 -3.96 10.59
N ASP A 59 -22.12 -4.35 10.76
CA ASP A 59 -23.27 -3.43 10.68
C ASP A 59 -23.22 -2.28 11.71
N GLU A 60 -22.53 -2.46 12.85
CA GLU A 60 -22.43 -1.47 13.94
C GLU A 60 -20.99 -1.40 14.52
N PRO A 61 -20.06 -0.68 13.88
CA PRO A 61 -18.71 -0.49 14.42
C PRO A 61 -18.70 0.51 15.58
N THR A 62 -17.91 0.22 16.60
CA THR A 62 -17.64 1.08 17.76
C THR A 62 -16.71 2.24 17.40
N ASP A 63 -16.68 3.29 18.23
CA ASP A 63 -15.76 4.42 18.05
C ASP A 63 -14.28 3.98 17.98
N LYS A 64 -13.92 2.97 18.78
CA LYS A 64 -12.57 2.41 18.80
C LYS A 64 -12.22 1.70 17.50
N GLU A 65 -13.14 0.92 16.95
CA GLU A 65 -13.01 0.27 15.65
C GLU A 65 -12.87 1.32 14.53
N ASN A 66 -13.66 2.40 14.56
CA ASN A 66 -13.55 3.49 13.58
C ASN A 66 -12.20 4.22 13.66
N VAL A 67 -11.70 4.49 14.87
CA VAL A 67 -10.37 5.09 15.07
C VAL A 67 -9.28 4.16 14.54
N ALA A 68 -9.34 2.87 14.87
CA ALA A 68 -8.34 1.92 14.43
C ALA A 68 -8.34 1.75 12.91
N LYS A 69 -9.52 1.70 12.28
CA LYS A 69 -9.68 1.72 10.83
C LYS A 69 -8.99 2.94 10.21
N GLY A 70 -9.27 4.15 10.73
CA GLY A 70 -8.65 5.38 10.23
C GLY A 70 -7.13 5.39 10.35
N VAL A 71 -6.57 4.87 11.45
CA VAL A 71 -5.12 4.74 11.62
C VAL A 71 -4.51 3.76 10.60
N ILE A 72 -5.17 2.63 10.33
CA ILE A 72 -4.71 1.67 9.31
C ILE A 72 -4.76 2.27 7.91
N ASP A 73 -5.85 2.98 7.58
CA ASP A 73 -5.99 3.66 6.29
C ASP A 73 -4.86 4.69 6.09
N GLU A 74 -4.54 5.49 7.11
CA GLU A 74 -3.46 6.48 7.07
C GLU A 74 -2.07 5.84 6.89
N ILE A 75 -1.80 4.72 7.58
CA ILE A 75 -0.53 3.99 7.46
C ILE A 75 -0.34 3.49 6.02
N LEU A 76 -1.38 2.95 5.40
CA LEU A 76 -1.29 2.36 4.07
C LEU A 76 -1.28 3.41 2.97
N GLU A 77 -2.01 4.51 3.14
CA GLU A 77 -1.92 5.68 2.25
C GLU A 77 -0.49 6.25 2.28
N SER A 78 0.08 6.44 3.47
CA SER A 78 1.47 6.89 3.63
C SER A 78 2.47 5.93 2.99
N PHE A 79 2.24 4.61 3.12
CA PHE A 79 3.07 3.60 2.47
C PHE A 79 2.99 3.72 0.94
N ASN A 80 1.79 3.80 0.36
CA ASN A 80 1.60 3.93 -1.08
C ASN A 80 2.23 5.21 -1.63
N GLN A 81 2.08 6.33 -0.91
CA GLN A 81 2.74 7.59 -1.28
C GLN A 81 4.27 7.44 -1.34
N VAL A 82 4.88 6.73 -0.38
CA VAL A 82 6.32 6.46 -0.42
C VAL A 82 6.70 5.60 -1.63
N ILE A 83 5.86 4.63 -2.01
CA ILE A 83 6.10 3.82 -3.21
C ILE A 83 6.05 4.68 -4.47
N GLU A 84 5.02 5.52 -4.61
CA GLU A 84 4.86 6.44 -5.73
C GLU A 84 6.05 7.42 -5.80
N GLU A 85 6.33 8.17 -4.73
CA GLU A 85 7.40 9.17 -4.71
C GLU A 85 8.80 8.59 -4.97
N GLN A 86 9.07 7.35 -4.54
CA GLN A 86 10.41 6.75 -4.68
C GLN A 86 10.59 5.94 -5.98
N PHE A 87 9.51 5.54 -6.64
CA PHE A 87 9.58 4.57 -7.75
C PHE A 87 8.75 4.92 -8.98
N GLU A 88 8.01 6.03 -8.97
CA GLU A 88 7.20 6.50 -10.10
C GLU A 88 7.99 7.41 -11.07
N GLU A 89 9.27 7.73 -10.79
CA GLU A 89 10.17 8.50 -11.68
C GLU A 89 10.78 7.69 -12.87
N GLU A 90 10.34 6.45 -13.16
CA GLU A 90 10.95 5.63 -14.24
C GLU A 90 10.17 5.58 -15.58
N ASP A 91 9.06 6.30 -15.75
CA ASP A 91 8.21 6.22 -16.98
C ASP A 91 8.10 7.52 -17.81
N GLU A 92 9.04 8.48 -17.68
CA GLU A 92 9.10 9.67 -18.57
C GLU A 92 10.47 9.91 -19.24
N GLU A 93 11.17 8.88 -19.74
CA GLU A 93 12.17 9.09 -20.81
C GLU A 93 12.12 7.98 -21.86
N GLY A 94 11.45 8.26 -22.98
CA GLY A 94 11.32 7.28 -24.07
C GLY A 94 10.74 7.75 -25.41
N GLU A 95 10.69 9.05 -25.72
CA GLU A 95 10.57 9.53 -27.10
C GLU A 95 11.57 10.67 -27.37
N GLU A 96 12.86 10.34 -27.29
CA GLU A 96 13.89 11.18 -27.90
C GLU A 96 13.73 11.15 -29.43
N ASN A 97 13.52 12.35 -29.96
CA ASN A 97 13.60 12.67 -31.38
C ASN A 97 15.04 12.42 -31.88
N ASP A 98 15.27 11.36 -32.66
CA ASP A 98 16.48 11.26 -33.47
C ASP A 98 16.23 10.51 -34.79
N ALA A 99 15.45 11.13 -35.69
CA ALA A 99 15.53 10.84 -37.11
C ALA A 99 16.58 11.80 -37.72
N PRO A 100 17.70 11.31 -38.27
CA PRO A 100 18.73 12.18 -38.79
C PRO A 100 18.24 12.84 -40.09
N LEU A 101 18.04 14.16 -40.05
CA LEU A 101 17.86 15.02 -41.22
C LEU A 101 19.18 15.10 -42.00
N PHE A 102 19.55 14.01 -42.67
CA PHE A 102 20.59 14.06 -43.68
C PHE A 102 20.10 14.87 -44.88
N SER A 103 20.55 16.12 -44.90
CA SER A 103 20.55 16.97 -46.07
C SER A 103 21.56 16.45 -47.11
N ARG A 104 21.11 16.37 -48.37
CA ARG A 104 21.89 16.39 -49.64
C ARG A 104 22.72 15.16 -50.06
N GLN A 105 22.26 14.53 -51.15
CA GLN A 105 22.91 14.35 -52.48
C GLN A 105 22.02 13.35 -53.27
N ARG A 106 21.52 13.59 -54.48
CA ARG A 106 22.14 14.10 -55.72
C ARG A 106 21.06 14.60 -56.67
#